data_AF-A0A6B0RSZ4-F1
#
_entry.id   AF-A0A6B0RSZ4-F1
#
_cell.length_a   1.000
_cell.length_b   1.000
_cell.length_c   1.000
_cell.angle_alpha   90.00
_cell.angle_beta   90.00
_cell.angle_gamma   90.00
#
_symmetry.space_group_name_H-M   'P 1'
#
loop_
_entity.id
_entity.type
_entity.pdbx_description
1 polymer ?
#
loop_
_entity_poly.entity_id
_entity_poly.type
_entity_poly.pdbx_seq_one_letter_code
_entity_poly.pdbx_strand_id
1 'polypeptide(L)'
;MNGYFHEAYFKKHKFSMVPGVQLRNVDGLKKDAYEVEVHRLLSEAEVLDHSKNPCEDSFLPDTEGHTYMAFIRMEKDNDFTTWTQLAKCLRIWDLDVCDNHRGLWRLFQKKNHFLVVGVPASPYSMKKPPSVTPIFLESPTKEEGGPGAAEQT
;
A
#
# COMPACT_ATOMS: atom_id res chain seq x y z
N MET A 1 -18.55 1.93 -17.45
CA MET A 1 -18.94 1.85 -16.03
C MET A 1 -20.11 0.88 -15.90
N ASN A 2 -20.04 -0.14 -15.05
CA ASN A 2 -21.16 -1.05 -14.77
C ASN A 2 -21.37 -1.19 -13.25
N GLY A 3 -22.48 -1.82 -12.84
CA GLY A 3 -22.87 -1.93 -11.43
C GLY A 3 -21.85 -2.67 -10.56
N TYR A 4 -21.32 -3.79 -11.06
CA TYR A 4 -20.30 -4.57 -10.36
C TYR A 4 -19.02 -3.76 -10.11
N PHE A 5 -18.55 -3.06 -11.14
CA PHE A 5 -17.33 -2.25 -11.05
C PHE A 5 -17.49 -1.08 -10.07
N HIS A 6 -18.66 -0.45 -10.05
CA HIS A 6 -18.97 0.60 -9.07
C HIS A 6 -18.95 0.04 -7.65
N GLU A 7 -19.59 -1.11 -7.42
CA GLU A 7 -19.66 -1.74 -6.11
C GLU A 7 -18.28 -2.19 -5.60
N ALA A 8 -17.44 -2.75 -6.47
CA ALA A 8 -16.12 -3.23 -6.12
C ALA A 8 -15.16 -2.10 -5.73
N TYR A 9 -15.11 -1.00 -6.51
CA TYR A 9 -14.04 0.00 -6.39
C TYR A 9 -14.48 1.39 -5.90
N PHE A 10 -15.73 1.78 -6.11
CA PHE A 10 -16.17 3.16 -5.88
C PHE A 10 -17.14 3.31 -4.70
N LYS A 11 -18.01 2.32 -4.46
CA LYS A 11 -19.09 2.39 -3.45
C LYS A 11 -18.59 2.66 -2.03
N LYS A 12 -17.36 2.23 -1.69
CA LYS A 12 -16.75 2.41 -0.36
C LYS A 12 -15.70 3.53 -0.32
N HIS A 13 -15.57 4.32 -1.40
CA HIS A 13 -14.59 5.39 -1.45
C HIS A 13 -14.98 6.51 -0.46
N LYS A 14 -14.01 6.99 0.31
CA LYS A 14 -14.27 7.92 1.42
C LYS A 14 -14.53 9.33 0.89
N PHE A 15 -15.64 9.92 1.29
CA PHE A 15 -15.98 11.32 0.98
C PHE A 15 -15.97 12.16 2.27
N SER A 16 -15.26 13.30 2.24
CA SER A 16 -15.22 14.21 3.40
C SER A 16 -16.49 15.06 3.44
N MET A 17 -17.18 15.05 4.58
CA MET A 17 -18.37 15.87 4.83
C MET A 17 -18.08 17.07 5.75
N VAL A 18 -16.82 17.26 6.16
CA VAL A 18 -16.44 18.32 7.11
C VAL A 18 -16.20 19.63 6.35
N PRO A 19 -16.98 20.70 6.61
CA PRO A 19 -16.78 22.00 5.97
C PRO A 19 -15.59 22.75 6.58
N GLY A 20 -14.96 23.65 5.81
CA GLY A 20 -13.96 24.59 6.32
C GLY A 20 -12.70 23.94 6.89
N VAL A 21 -12.29 22.77 6.38
CA VAL A 21 -11.07 22.09 6.84
C VAL A 21 -9.85 22.93 6.48
N GLN A 22 -9.13 23.37 7.51
CA GLN A 22 -7.83 24.02 7.35
C GLN A 22 -6.76 22.95 7.09
N LEU A 23 -6.13 23.01 5.92
CA LEU A 23 -5.06 22.09 5.55
C LEU A 23 -3.82 22.34 6.41
N ARG A 24 -3.22 21.26 6.93
CA ARG A 24 -2.03 21.32 7.76
C ARG A 24 -0.76 21.35 6.89
N ASN A 25 0.13 22.31 7.15
CA ASN A 25 1.48 22.39 6.58
C ASN A 25 1.53 22.30 5.03
N VAL A 26 0.77 23.15 4.34
CA VAL A 26 0.68 23.15 2.87
C VAL A 26 2.04 23.42 2.20
N ASP A 27 2.85 24.31 2.78
CA ASP A 27 4.21 24.60 2.26
C ASP A 27 5.14 23.38 2.30
N GLY A 28 4.88 22.43 3.21
CA GLY A 28 5.58 21.15 3.30
C GLY A 28 5.33 20.21 2.11
N LEU A 29 4.42 20.53 1.20
CA LEU A 29 4.16 19.76 -0.01
C LEU A 29 5.03 20.19 -1.21
N LYS A 30 5.83 21.26 -1.08
CA LYS A 30 6.82 21.63 -2.08
C LYS A 30 7.88 20.54 -2.19
N LYS A 31 8.37 20.28 -3.41
CA LYS A 31 9.27 19.17 -3.76
C LYS A 31 10.28 18.80 -2.65
N ASP A 32 11.20 19.70 -2.32
CA ASP A 32 12.28 19.39 -1.37
C ASP A 32 11.79 19.35 0.09
N ALA A 33 10.81 20.18 0.44
CA ALA A 33 10.20 20.17 1.77
C ALA A 33 9.43 18.88 2.04
N TYR A 34 8.84 18.27 1.01
CA TYR A 34 8.10 17.03 1.13
C TYR A 34 9.03 15.84 1.39
N GLU A 35 10.23 15.83 0.80
CA GLU A 35 11.24 14.81 1.10
C GLU A 35 11.69 14.89 2.56
N VAL A 36 11.79 16.10 3.13
CA VAL A 36 12.05 16.28 4.58
C VAL A 36 10.93 15.67 5.42
N GLU A 37 9.67 15.90 5.05
CA GLU A 37 8.51 15.31 5.74
C GLU A 37 8.47 13.79 5.61
N VAL A 38 8.76 13.24 4.43
CA VAL A 38 8.84 11.78 4.23
C VAL A 38 9.94 11.18 5.09
N HIS A 39 11.13 11.77 5.13
CA HIS A 39 12.21 11.28 5.99
C HIS A 39 11.87 11.39 7.48
N ARG A 40 11.13 12.42 7.90
CA ARG A 40 10.61 12.55 9.27
C ARG A 40 9.66 11.40 9.61
N LEU A 41 8.66 11.15 8.75
CA LEU A 41 7.69 10.04 8.89
C LEU A 41 8.38 8.67 8.94
N LEU A 42 9.35 8.42 8.06
CA LEU A 42 10.09 7.15 8.04
C LEU A 42 11.01 6.98 9.25
N SER A 43 11.42 8.07 9.90
CA SER A 43 12.27 8.02 11.11
C SER A 43 11.47 7.73 12.38
N GLU A 44 10.19 8.11 12.42
CA GLU A 44 9.29 7.84 13.55
C GLU A 44 8.51 6.53 13.39
N ALA A 45 8.49 5.96 12.18
CA ALA A 45 7.73 4.76 11.89
C ALA A 45 8.32 3.50 12.55
N GLU A 46 7.46 2.72 13.21
CA GLU A 46 7.80 1.42 13.76
C GLU A 46 7.77 0.36 12.64
N VAL A 47 8.86 -0.42 12.52
CA VAL A 47 8.95 -1.47 11.50
C VAL A 47 8.11 -2.68 11.92
N LEU A 48 7.20 -3.11 11.05
CA LEU A 48 6.35 -4.27 11.28
C LEU A 48 7.14 -5.58 11.18
N ASP A 49 6.60 -6.64 11.78
CA ASP A 49 7.17 -7.99 11.70
C ASP A 49 6.87 -8.64 10.34
N HIS A 50 7.90 -8.76 9.50
CA HIS A 50 7.79 -9.31 8.15
C HIS A 50 7.69 -10.84 8.09
N SER A 51 7.73 -11.52 9.23
CA SER A 51 7.42 -12.96 9.29
C SER A 51 5.93 -13.26 9.25
N LYS A 52 5.08 -12.24 9.48
CA LYS A 52 3.62 -12.35 9.47
C LYS A 52 3.03 -12.10 8.08
N ASN A 53 1.87 -12.67 7.83
CA ASN A 53 1.12 -12.46 6.59
C ASN A 53 0.58 -11.01 6.52
N PRO A 54 1.00 -10.19 5.54
CA PRO A 54 0.57 -8.79 5.42
C PRO A 54 -0.89 -8.62 5.01
N CYS A 55 -1.54 -9.70 4.54
CA CYS A 55 -2.94 -9.69 4.13
C CYS A 55 -3.91 -10.04 5.26
N GLU A 56 -3.41 -10.31 6.47
CA GLU A 56 -4.23 -10.56 7.65
C GLU A 56 -4.28 -9.34 8.57
N ASP A 57 -5.40 -9.18 9.27
CA ASP A 57 -5.57 -8.10 10.25
C ASP A 57 -4.55 -8.17 11.40
N SER A 58 -3.93 -9.33 11.63
CA SER A 58 -2.90 -9.55 12.64
C SER A 58 -1.54 -8.90 12.30
N PHE A 59 -1.36 -8.44 11.05
CA PHE A 59 -0.13 -7.81 10.60
C PHE A 59 0.13 -6.48 11.31
N LEU A 60 -0.92 -5.67 11.49
CA LEU A 60 -0.85 -4.43 12.27
C LEU A 60 -1.37 -4.66 13.70
N PRO A 61 -0.65 -4.15 14.72
CA PRO A 61 -1.15 -4.12 16.09
C PRO A 61 -2.52 -3.44 16.21
N ASP A 62 -3.27 -3.81 17.23
CA ASP A 62 -4.55 -3.18 17.55
C ASP A 62 -4.32 -1.90 18.39
N THR A 63 -3.80 -0.88 17.71
CA THR A 63 -3.49 0.46 18.25
C THR A 63 -4.11 1.54 17.35
N GLU A 64 -4.11 2.79 17.80
CA GLU A 64 -4.57 3.93 17.00
C GLU A 64 -3.58 5.10 17.08
N GLY A 65 -3.39 5.84 15.99
CA GLY A 65 -2.55 7.05 15.96
C GLY A 65 -1.04 6.80 15.83
N HIS A 66 -0.61 5.55 15.66
CA HIS A 66 0.79 5.20 15.42
C HIS A 66 1.16 5.31 13.93
N THR A 67 2.47 5.31 13.66
CA THR A 67 3.02 5.21 12.30
C THR A 67 3.78 3.90 12.18
N TYR A 68 3.36 3.05 11.25
CA TYR A 68 3.97 1.76 10.96
C TYR A 68 4.55 1.72 9.56
N MET A 69 5.61 0.93 9.37
CA MET A 69 6.27 0.76 8.07
C MET A 69 6.49 -0.71 7.74
N ALA A 70 6.20 -1.06 6.48
CA ALA A 70 6.56 -2.33 5.87
C ALA A 70 7.40 -2.12 4.60
N PHE A 71 8.22 -3.11 4.29
CA PHE A 71 9.08 -3.16 3.12
C PHE A 71 8.63 -4.29 2.20
N ILE A 72 8.44 -3.99 0.93
CA ILE A 72 8.07 -4.96 -0.10
C ILE A 72 9.19 -5.08 -1.14
N ARG A 73 9.27 -6.22 -1.81
CA ARG A 73 10.17 -6.40 -2.95
C ARG A 73 9.69 -5.53 -4.12
N MET A 74 10.62 -4.76 -4.66
CA MET A 74 10.50 -3.92 -5.85
C MET A 74 11.90 -3.79 -6.45
N GLU A 75 12.26 -4.73 -7.34
CA GLU A 75 13.62 -4.83 -7.90
C GLU A 75 13.95 -3.70 -8.88
N LYS A 76 12.93 -3.13 -9.50
CA LYS A 76 13.03 -2.05 -10.50
C LYS A 76 11.94 -1.03 -10.27
N ASP A 77 12.10 0.15 -10.86
CA ASP A 77 11.12 1.25 -10.80
C ASP A 77 9.72 0.87 -11.33
N ASN A 78 9.63 -0.19 -12.13
CA ASN A 78 8.38 -0.72 -12.69
C ASN A 78 7.98 -2.10 -12.14
N ASP A 79 8.65 -2.61 -11.10
CA ASP A 79 8.28 -3.87 -10.46
C ASP A 79 7.23 -3.64 -9.38
N PHE A 80 5.96 -3.77 -9.76
CA PHE A 80 4.83 -3.58 -8.85
C PHE A 80 4.13 -4.88 -8.47
N THR A 81 4.76 -6.02 -8.72
CA THR A 81 4.17 -7.35 -8.56
C THR A 81 3.61 -7.55 -7.14
N THR A 82 4.44 -7.26 -6.13
CA THR A 82 4.02 -7.41 -4.73
C THR A 82 3.02 -6.34 -4.30
N TRP A 83 3.20 -5.09 -4.76
CA TRP A 83 2.27 -4.01 -4.43
C TRP A 83 0.85 -4.32 -4.92
N THR A 84 0.70 -4.79 -6.17
CA THR A 84 -0.62 -5.12 -6.73
C THR A 84 -1.32 -6.22 -5.93
N GLN A 85 -0.61 -7.26 -5.49
CA GLN A 85 -1.22 -8.30 -4.64
C GLN A 85 -1.57 -7.78 -3.24
N LEU A 86 -0.71 -6.92 -2.67
CA LEU A 86 -0.99 -6.28 -1.39
C LEU A 86 -2.23 -5.38 -1.47
N ALA A 87 -2.34 -4.55 -2.50
CA ALA A 87 -3.49 -3.68 -2.75
C ALA A 87 -4.79 -4.48 -2.87
N LYS A 88 -4.74 -5.62 -3.59
CA LYS A 88 -5.87 -6.55 -3.73
C LYS A 88 -6.34 -7.09 -2.37
N CYS A 89 -5.44 -7.58 -1.52
CA CYS A 89 -5.83 -8.14 -0.23
C CYS A 89 -6.25 -7.07 0.79
N LEU A 90 -5.71 -5.86 0.70
CA LEU A 90 -6.17 -4.68 1.43
C LEU A 90 -7.51 -4.13 0.93
N ARG A 91 -8.04 -4.67 -0.18
CA ARG A 91 -9.31 -4.27 -0.81
C ARG A 91 -9.35 -2.80 -1.21
N ILE A 92 -8.23 -2.33 -1.78
CA ILE A 92 -8.09 -1.00 -2.39
C ILE A 92 -7.90 -1.14 -3.91
N TRP A 93 -7.64 -0.04 -4.61
CA TRP A 93 -7.46 -0.04 -6.07
C TRP A 93 -6.25 -0.87 -6.50
N ASP A 94 -6.46 -1.87 -7.35
CA ASP A 94 -5.46 -2.85 -7.77
C ASP A 94 -5.42 -3.13 -9.29
N LEU A 95 -6.16 -2.35 -10.10
CA LEU A 95 -6.25 -2.57 -11.56
C LEU A 95 -5.00 -2.07 -12.31
N ASP A 96 -4.41 -1.01 -11.80
CA ASP A 96 -3.17 -0.39 -12.23
C ASP A 96 -2.53 0.34 -11.03
N VAL A 97 -1.28 0.77 -11.20
CA VAL A 97 -0.49 1.29 -10.08
C VAL A 97 -0.71 2.79 -9.93
N CYS A 98 -1.32 3.18 -8.83
CA CYS A 98 -1.55 4.59 -8.45
C CYS A 98 -0.82 4.94 -7.14
N ASP A 99 -0.80 6.24 -6.83
CA ASP A 99 -0.37 6.82 -5.54
C ASP A 99 1.08 6.53 -5.09
N ASN A 100 1.89 5.99 -6.00
CA ASN A 100 3.32 5.77 -5.77
C ASN A 100 4.08 7.10 -5.79
N HIS A 101 4.81 7.40 -4.71
CA HIS A 101 5.80 8.47 -4.65
C HIS A 101 7.20 7.90 -4.45
N ARG A 102 7.98 7.71 -5.54
CA ARG A 102 9.37 7.20 -5.49
C ARG A 102 9.49 5.84 -4.74
N GLY A 103 8.58 4.92 -5.00
CA GLY A 103 8.50 3.61 -4.34
C GLY A 103 7.95 3.65 -2.91
N LEU A 104 7.22 4.71 -2.54
CA LEU A 104 6.50 4.83 -1.26
C LEU A 104 4.99 4.93 -1.51
N TRP A 105 4.22 4.14 -0.77
CA TRP A 105 2.77 4.29 -0.64
C TRP A 105 2.41 4.66 0.80
N ARG A 106 1.42 5.55 0.93
CA ARG A 106 0.96 6.06 2.22
C ARG A 106 -0.53 5.84 2.34
N LEU A 107 -0.95 5.09 3.34
CA LEU A 107 -2.36 4.79 3.59
C LEU A 107 -2.66 4.70 5.09
N PHE A 108 -3.90 4.37 5.43
CA PHE A 108 -4.31 4.16 6.81
C PHE A 108 -4.93 2.78 7.00
N GLN A 109 -4.55 2.10 8.06
CA GLN A 109 -5.14 0.84 8.48
C GLN A 109 -5.31 0.85 10.00
N LYS A 110 -6.51 0.51 10.49
CA LYS A 110 -6.89 0.64 11.92
C LYS A 110 -6.58 2.03 12.50
N LYS A 111 -6.80 3.09 11.72
CA LYS A 111 -6.48 4.50 12.07
C LYS A 111 -4.99 4.78 12.36
N ASN A 112 -4.10 3.86 12.05
CA ASN A 112 -2.65 4.08 12.03
C ASN A 112 -2.21 4.50 10.63
N HIS A 113 -1.18 5.34 10.57
CA HIS A 113 -0.53 5.68 9.30
C HIS A 113 0.37 4.52 8.90
N PHE A 114 0.15 3.96 7.71
CA PHE A 114 0.86 2.80 7.21
C PHE A 114 1.66 3.18 5.96
N LEU A 115 2.98 3.00 6.06
CA LEU A 115 3.95 3.32 5.03
C LEU A 115 4.44 2.02 4.39
N VAL A 116 4.39 1.93 3.06
CA VAL A 116 4.91 0.78 2.31
C VAL A 116 6.05 1.24 1.41
N VAL A 117 7.24 0.68 1.60
CA VAL A 117 8.46 1.06 0.86
C VAL A 117 8.92 -0.09 -0.03
N GLY A 118 9.13 0.17 -1.33
CA GLY A 118 9.65 -0.80 -2.29
C GLY A 118 11.17 -0.89 -2.28
N VAL A 119 11.73 -2.08 -2.08
CA VAL A 119 13.17 -2.34 -1.93
C VAL A 119 13.65 -3.29 -3.03
N PRO A 120 14.81 -3.04 -3.69
CA PRO A 120 15.74 -1.93 -3.51
C PRO A 120 15.43 -0.64 -4.29
N ALA A 121 14.44 -0.61 -5.18
CA ALA A 121 14.27 0.51 -6.12
C ALA A 121 14.01 1.87 -5.45
N SER A 122 13.27 1.90 -4.33
CA SER A 122 13.01 3.16 -3.65
C SER A 122 14.30 3.75 -3.04
N PRO A 123 14.53 5.07 -3.14
CA PRO A 123 15.59 5.74 -2.37
C PRO A 123 15.39 5.60 -0.86
N TYR A 124 14.19 5.30 -0.39
CA TYR A 124 13.89 5.09 1.04
C TYR A 124 14.33 3.71 1.55
N SER A 125 14.82 2.82 0.67
CA SER A 125 15.34 1.49 1.04
C SER A 125 16.42 1.53 2.11
N MET A 126 17.15 2.64 2.22
CA MET A 126 18.15 2.87 3.27
C MET A 126 17.60 2.80 4.71
N LYS A 127 16.27 2.93 4.89
CA LYS A 127 15.61 2.80 6.19
C LYS A 127 15.29 1.35 6.57
N LYS A 128 15.48 0.39 5.67
CA LYS A 128 15.26 -1.03 5.94
C LYS A 128 16.37 -1.59 6.83
N PRO A 129 16.07 -2.15 8.01
CA PRO A 129 17.06 -2.83 8.83
C PRO A 129 17.66 -4.04 8.09
N PRO A 130 18.92 -4.44 8.39
CA PRO A 130 19.53 -5.63 7.79
C PRO A 130 18.78 -6.94 8.10
N SER A 131 18.14 -7.03 9.27
CA SER A 131 17.38 -8.20 9.72
C SER A 131 16.04 -8.40 9.01
N VAL A 132 15.56 -7.39 8.27
CA VAL A 132 14.25 -7.43 7.61
C VAL A 132 14.40 -7.87 6.16
N THR A 133 13.71 -8.95 5.81
CA THR A 133 13.55 -9.41 4.43
C THR A 133 12.31 -8.74 3.82
N PRO A 134 12.41 -8.06 2.66
CA PRO A 134 11.24 -7.48 2.00
C PRO A 134 10.18 -8.53 1.68
N ILE A 135 8.93 -8.20 1.97
CA ILE A 135 7.77 -9.03 1.66
C ILE A 135 7.70 -9.25 0.15
N PHE A 136 7.35 -10.45 -0.27
CA PHE A 136 7.11 -10.78 -1.66
C PHE A 136 5.80 -11.56 -1.78
N LEU A 137 4.92 -11.08 -2.65
CA LEU A 137 3.63 -11.70 -2.94
C LEU A 137 3.53 -11.91 -4.45
N GLU A 138 3.29 -13.16 -4.86
CA GLU A 138 3.06 -13.52 -6.25
C GLU A 138 1.57 -13.52 -6.58
N SER A 139 1.25 -13.20 -7.83
CA SER A 139 -0.08 -13.48 -8.36
C SER A 139 -0.34 -14.98 -8.31
N PRO A 140 -1.54 -15.44 -7.90
CA PRO A 140 -1.89 -16.83 -8.05
C PRO A 140 -1.69 -17.26 -9.50
N THR A 141 -0.94 -18.34 -9.72
CA THR A 141 -0.91 -18.98 -11.03
C THR A 141 -2.34 -19.30 -11.43
N LYS A 142 -2.76 -18.94 -12.65
CA LYS A 142 -3.98 -19.50 -13.21
C LYS A 142 -3.79 -21.01 -13.21
N GLU A 143 -4.43 -21.73 -12.29
CA GLU A 143 -4.56 -23.18 -12.42
C GLU A 143 -5.21 -23.46 -13.78
N GLU A 144 -4.66 -24.44 -14.49
CA GLU A 144 -5.19 -24.95 -15.75
C GLU A 144 -6.68 -25.30 -15.60
N GLY A 145 -7.43 -25.04 -16.67
CA GLY A 145 -8.89 -25.09 -16.73
C GLY A 145 -9.59 -26.13 -15.84
N GLY A 146 -10.37 -25.63 -14.88
CA GLY A 146 -11.51 -26.36 -14.34
C GLY A 146 -12.71 -26.30 -15.31
N PRO A 147 -13.44 -27.41 -15.54
CA PRO A 147 -14.41 -27.52 -16.62
C PRO A 147 -15.69 -26.74 -16.28
N GLY A 148 -16.06 -25.78 -17.13
CA GLY A 148 -17.27 -24.99 -16.91
C GLY A 148 -17.58 -23.98 -18.00
N ALA A 149 -17.29 -24.31 -19.25
CA ALA A 149 -17.85 -23.59 -20.40
C ALA A 149 -18.33 -24.61 -21.45
N ALA A 150 -19.31 -25.42 -21.06
CA ALA A 150 -20.15 -26.12 -22.01
C ALA A 150 -21.40 -25.25 -22.25
N GLU A 151 -21.42 -24.65 -23.44
CA GLU A 151 -22.58 -24.58 -24.33
C GLU A 151 -23.88 -23.95 -23.79
N GLN A 152 -24.19 -22.74 -24.29
CA GLN A 152 -25.57 -22.39 -24.65
C GLN A 152 -25.53 -21.74 -26.04
N THR A 153 -25.82 -22.56 -27.05
CA THR A 153 -26.47 -22.17 -28.31
C THR A 153 -27.86 -21.60 -28.05
#